data_AF-A0A6A3RP13-F1
#
_entry.id   AF-A0A6A3RP13-F1
#
_cell.length_a   1.000
_cell.length_b   1.000
_cell.length_c   1.000
_cell.angle_alpha   90.00
_cell.angle_beta   90.00
_cell.angle_gamma   90.00
#
_symmetry.space_group_name_H-M   'P 1'
#
loop_
_entity.id
_entity.type
_entity.pdbx_description
1 polymer ?
#
loop_
_entity_poly.entity_id
_entity_poly.type
_entity_poly.pdbx_seq_one_letter_code
_entity_poly.pdbx_strand_id
1 'polypeptide(L)'
;MAFQRKIYPLELAKPSHCVHYVGDLLHKYFQSVWSYWNRVQVGHRGRYSVERLLALNDYYQRTSLAHVVVVCSLGLLPAFVVAVLVECIPLRPPTESWRANYTFWIRLFVSSLPIAFGGVYQVKEVIQPGVISTTGIIATAFGSCACYVALTILVAALWKFPIPFGYVLTIGPFVFFYMVFFLLSIGPRVLVNSPALRRQIFSQMLVIAAQGLLAIAYPTFGAIFKQLSGHEQTAFVFVLPIIKFSIKQFIATVSSHLHEYVGPTVVLSVDVCNVLYVSICVQTAISPLTSALLIGSDAFFVVLALRSIYNQSDVARARRRLLSSSSNVPLKINYLLDLMGLLRDAFQCSLPAPVPIRIRAPFPLVLSTESATFMNALNQVHQPQELRELALAIKKCRQSQTGSFLMKH
;
A
#
# COMPACT_ATOMS: atom_id res chain seq x y z
N MET A 1 -72.28 37.18 -24.27
CA MET A 1 -71.54 37.66 -23.08
C MET A 1 -70.16 37.02 -23.09
N ALA A 2 -69.15 37.86 -22.89
CA ALA A 2 -67.73 37.61 -23.09
C ALA A 2 -67.14 36.51 -22.20
N PHE A 3 -66.15 35.76 -22.72
CA PHE A 3 -64.84 35.51 -22.08
C PHE A 3 -63.99 34.59 -22.98
N GLN A 4 -63.31 35.14 -24.00
CA GLN A 4 -62.15 34.48 -24.60
C GLN A 4 -60.89 35.00 -23.88
N ARG A 5 -60.38 34.19 -22.95
CA ARG A 5 -59.15 34.46 -22.21
C ARG A 5 -57.97 34.11 -23.12
N LYS A 6 -57.27 35.13 -23.61
CA LYS A 6 -56.02 35.02 -24.37
C LYS A 6 -54.97 34.33 -23.49
N ILE A 7 -54.60 33.09 -23.80
CA ILE A 7 -53.51 32.37 -23.14
C ILE A 7 -52.20 32.86 -23.76
N TYR A 8 -51.44 33.64 -23.00
CA TYR A 8 -50.05 33.95 -23.33
C TYR A 8 -49.21 32.69 -23.09
N PRO A 9 -48.31 32.29 -24.01
CA PRO A 9 -47.33 31.27 -23.70
C PRO A 9 -46.36 31.82 -22.64
N LEU A 10 -46.28 31.17 -21.48
CA LEU A 10 -45.19 31.39 -20.54
C LEU A 10 -43.87 31.08 -21.27
N GLU A 11 -43.04 32.10 -21.49
CA GLU A 11 -41.64 31.87 -21.80
C GLU A 11 -41.02 31.05 -20.67
N LEU A 12 -40.60 29.83 -21.02
CA LEU A 12 -39.77 29.01 -20.15
C LEU A 12 -38.44 29.76 -20.00
N ALA A 13 -38.26 30.44 -18.87
CA ALA A 13 -37.06 31.20 -18.57
C ALA A 13 -35.81 30.34 -18.85
N LYS A 14 -35.03 30.75 -19.85
CA LYS A 14 -33.71 30.17 -20.14
C LYS A 14 -32.92 30.14 -18.81
N PRO A 15 -32.33 29.00 -18.41
CA PRO A 15 -31.51 28.96 -17.21
C PRO A 15 -30.42 30.03 -17.34
N SER A 16 -30.34 30.90 -16.34
CA SER A 16 -29.47 32.07 -16.36
C SER A 16 -28.02 31.62 -16.58
N HIS A 17 -27.29 32.37 -17.41
CA HIS A 17 -25.89 32.11 -17.79
C HIS A 17 -24.97 31.85 -16.57
N CYS A 18 -25.35 32.38 -15.40
CA CYS A 18 -24.69 32.18 -14.12
C CYS A 18 -24.81 30.74 -13.59
N VAL A 19 -25.95 30.06 -13.76
CA VAL A 19 -26.16 28.66 -13.32
C VAL A 19 -25.29 27.70 -14.14
N HIS A 20 -25.17 27.93 -15.45
CA HIS A 20 -24.24 27.18 -16.30
C HIS A 20 -22.78 27.45 -15.94
N TYR A 21 -22.39 28.70 -15.70
CA TYR A 21 -21.03 29.06 -15.32
C TYR A 21 -20.62 28.47 -13.95
N VAL A 22 -21.51 28.53 -12.96
CA VAL A 22 -21.28 27.93 -11.63
C VAL A 22 -21.24 26.41 -11.73
N GLY A 23 -22.09 25.79 -12.56
CA GLY A 23 -22.07 24.36 -12.85
C GLY A 23 -20.74 23.90 -13.47
N ASP A 24 -20.24 24.64 -14.47
CA ASP A 24 -18.96 24.34 -15.13
C ASP A 24 -17.76 24.54 -14.20
N LEU A 25 -17.79 25.57 -13.34
CA LEU A 25 -16.76 25.82 -12.33
C LEU A 25 -16.73 24.70 -11.27
N LEU A 26 -17.90 24.32 -10.76
CA LEU A 26 -18.04 23.19 -9.83
C LEU A 26 -17.59 21.88 -10.48
N HIS A 27 -17.91 21.66 -11.75
CA HIS A 27 -17.50 20.46 -12.46
C HIS A 27 -15.97 20.42 -12.67
N LYS A 28 -15.35 21.54 -13.07
CA LYS A 28 -13.89 21.65 -13.19
C LYS A 28 -13.19 21.48 -11.85
N TYR A 29 -13.72 22.08 -10.78
CA TYR A 29 -13.19 21.92 -9.44
C TYR A 29 -13.30 20.47 -8.98
N PHE A 30 -14.46 19.84 -9.16
CA PHE A 30 -14.68 18.44 -8.85
C PHE A 30 -13.75 17.52 -9.65
N GLN A 31 -13.57 17.76 -10.96
CA GLN A 31 -12.62 17.02 -11.78
C GLN A 31 -11.17 17.21 -11.31
N SER A 32 -10.79 18.43 -10.92
CA SER A 32 -9.45 18.71 -10.40
C SER A 32 -9.20 17.96 -9.09
N VAL A 33 -10.13 18.07 -8.13
CA VAL A 33 -10.12 17.34 -6.85
C VAL A 33 -10.12 15.84 -7.09
N TRP A 34 -10.93 15.33 -8.03
CA TRP A 34 -10.97 13.91 -8.40
C TRP A 34 -9.66 13.45 -9.02
N SER A 35 -9.05 14.25 -9.90
CA SER A 35 -7.76 13.94 -10.51
C SER A 35 -6.62 13.97 -9.49
N TYR A 36 -6.68 14.88 -8.51
CA TYR A 36 -5.74 14.94 -7.40
C TYR A 36 -5.92 13.74 -6.48
N TRP A 37 -7.16 13.42 -6.10
CA TRP A 37 -7.54 12.25 -5.34
C TRP A 37 -7.02 10.95 -5.99
N ASN A 38 -7.23 10.78 -7.30
CA ASN A 38 -6.72 9.62 -8.04
C ASN A 38 -5.18 9.55 -8.09
N ARG A 39 -4.48 10.68 -8.15
CA ARG A 39 -3.00 10.72 -8.13
C ARG A 39 -2.42 10.38 -6.75
N VAL A 40 -3.19 10.69 -5.72
CA VAL A 40 -2.82 10.50 -4.32
C VAL A 40 -3.17 9.09 -3.84
N GLN A 41 -4.17 8.44 -4.43
CA GLN A 41 -4.47 7.04 -4.16
C GLN A 41 -3.28 6.14 -4.51
N VAL A 42 -2.67 5.57 -3.48
CA VAL A 42 -1.54 4.64 -3.59
C VAL A 42 -1.88 3.43 -4.46
N GLY A 43 -3.16 2.99 -4.45
CA GLY A 43 -3.64 1.89 -5.29
C GLY A 43 -3.46 2.12 -6.79
N HIS A 44 -3.54 3.37 -7.27
CA HIS A 44 -3.35 3.73 -8.68
C HIS A 44 -1.88 3.96 -9.05
N ARG A 45 -0.95 3.93 -8.08
CA ARG A 45 0.50 3.95 -8.34
C ARG A 45 1.06 2.59 -8.75
N GLY A 46 0.33 1.52 -8.44
CA GLY A 46 0.67 0.15 -8.85
C GLY A 46 0.36 -0.09 -10.31
N ARG A 47 1.29 0.27 -11.20
CA ARG A 47 1.26 -0.24 -12.59
C ARG A 47 1.84 -1.65 -12.58
N TYR A 48 0.98 -2.64 -12.78
CA TYR A 48 1.35 -4.05 -12.81
C TYR A 48 2.00 -4.42 -14.15
N SER A 49 2.99 -5.30 -14.10
CA SER A 49 3.64 -5.86 -15.27
C SER A 49 2.75 -6.86 -15.99
N VAL A 50 3.04 -7.07 -17.29
CA VAL A 50 2.44 -8.15 -18.08
C VAL A 50 2.74 -9.51 -17.45
N GLU A 51 3.97 -9.71 -16.99
CA GLU A 51 4.39 -10.93 -16.27
C GLU A 51 3.49 -11.24 -15.07
N ARG A 52 3.19 -10.25 -14.22
CA ARG A 52 2.33 -10.46 -13.06
C ARG A 52 0.89 -10.77 -13.43
N LEU A 53 0.40 -10.17 -14.52
CA LEU A 53 -0.95 -10.39 -15.01
C LEU A 53 -1.11 -11.81 -15.60
N LEU A 54 -0.09 -12.30 -16.33
CA LEU A 54 -0.04 -13.67 -16.83
C LEU A 54 0.08 -14.68 -15.69
N ALA A 55 0.93 -14.42 -14.69
CA ALA A 55 1.03 -15.25 -13.50
C ALA A 55 -0.31 -15.37 -12.76
N LEU A 56 -1.07 -14.27 -12.66
CA LEU A 56 -2.42 -14.28 -12.09
C LEU A 56 -3.39 -15.13 -12.91
N ASN A 57 -3.34 -15.05 -14.24
CA ASN A 57 -4.18 -15.87 -15.11
C ASN A 57 -3.83 -17.36 -15.00
N ASP A 58 -2.54 -17.70 -15.01
CA ASP A 58 -2.07 -19.08 -14.82
C ASP A 58 -2.54 -19.63 -13.47
N TYR A 59 -2.44 -18.84 -12.40
CA TYR A 59 -2.93 -19.20 -11.08
C TYR A 59 -4.45 -19.41 -11.08
N TYR A 60 -5.21 -18.48 -11.69
CA TYR A 60 -6.67 -18.57 -11.80
C TYR A 60 -7.14 -19.82 -12.56
N GLN A 61 -6.46 -20.19 -13.65
CA GLN A 61 -6.83 -21.36 -14.46
C GLN A 61 -6.47 -22.69 -13.78
N ARG A 62 -5.38 -22.73 -13.00
CA ARG A 62 -4.85 -23.97 -12.41
C ARG A 62 -5.36 -24.26 -11.00
N THR A 63 -5.81 -23.25 -10.27
CA THR A 63 -6.16 -23.40 -8.86
C THR A 63 -7.66 -23.48 -8.64
N SER A 64 -8.08 -24.38 -7.76
CA SER A 64 -9.48 -24.49 -7.34
C SER A 64 -9.84 -23.37 -6.36
N LEU A 65 -11.12 -23.01 -6.30
CA LEU A 65 -11.63 -22.03 -5.33
C LEU A 65 -11.29 -22.42 -3.88
N ALA A 66 -11.35 -23.72 -3.55
CA ALA A 66 -10.99 -24.23 -2.24
C ALA A 66 -9.52 -23.91 -1.88
N HIS A 67 -8.60 -24.06 -2.84
CA HIS A 67 -7.20 -23.68 -2.64
C HIS A 67 -7.06 -22.19 -2.33
N VAL A 68 -7.77 -21.33 -3.07
CA VAL A 68 -7.75 -19.88 -2.86
C VAL A 68 -8.25 -19.51 -1.46
N VAL A 69 -9.37 -20.08 -1.03
CA VAL A 69 -9.91 -19.87 0.31
C VAL A 69 -8.90 -20.29 1.37
N VAL A 70 -8.30 -21.48 1.23
CA VAL A 70 -7.28 -21.97 2.16
C VAL A 70 -6.08 -21.03 2.21
N VAL A 71 -5.56 -20.57 1.06
CA VAL A 71 -4.43 -19.62 1.01
C VAL A 71 -4.77 -18.30 1.68
N CYS A 72 -5.95 -17.74 1.43
CA CYS A 72 -6.39 -16.49 2.07
C CYS A 72 -6.56 -16.66 3.59
N SER A 73 -7.13 -17.78 4.03
CA SER A 73 -7.28 -18.11 5.45
C SER A 73 -5.93 -18.32 6.13
N LEU A 74 -5.02 -19.09 5.53
CA LEU A 74 -3.67 -19.31 6.06
C LEU A 74 -2.81 -18.04 6.05
N GLY A 75 -3.09 -17.07 5.17
CA GLY A 75 -2.35 -15.81 5.15
C GLY A 75 -2.61 -14.92 6.38
N LEU A 76 -3.81 -15.01 6.98
CA LEU A 76 -4.22 -14.13 8.07
C LEU A 76 -4.42 -14.85 9.40
N LEU A 77 -5.08 -16.01 9.41
CA LEU A 77 -5.47 -16.72 10.64
C LEU A 77 -4.29 -17.08 11.55
N PRO A 78 -3.13 -17.55 11.05
CA PRO A 78 -2.01 -17.92 11.94
C PRO A 78 -1.53 -16.75 12.80
N ALA A 79 -1.49 -15.53 12.25
CA ALA A 79 -1.11 -14.35 13.02
C ALA A 79 -2.11 -14.05 14.14
N PHE A 80 -3.42 -14.20 13.86
CA PHE A 80 -4.47 -14.05 14.87
C PHE A 80 -4.40 -15.15 15.94
N VAL A 81 -4.15 -16.40 15.54
CA VAL A 81 -4.00 -17.52 16.49
C VAL A 81 -2.82 -17.28 17.41
N VAL A 82 -1.66 -16.87 16.88
CA VAL A 82 -0.49 -16.53 17.69
C VAL A 82 -0.80 -15.39 18.65
N ALA A 83 -1.48 -14.34 18.19
CA ALA A 83 -1.89 -13.23 19.05
C ALA A 83 -2.79 -13.71 20.21
N VAL A 84 -3.81 -14.54 19.92
CA VAL A 84 -4.69 -15.11 20.95
C VAL A 84 -3.92 -15.99 21.93
N LEU A 85 -3.01 -16.84 21.45
CA LEU A 85 -2.19 -17.70 22.31
C LEU A 85 -1.29 -16.89 23.26
N VAL A 86 -0.75 -15.76 22.79
CA VAL A 86 0.03 -14.83 23.62
C VAL A 86 -0.85 -14.19 24.70
N GLU A 87 -2.10 -13.85 24.39
CA GLU A 87 -3.07 -13.33 25.36
C GLU A 87 -3.47 -14.37 26.43
N CYS A 88 -3.39 -15.67 26.11
CA CYS A 88 -3.64 -16.74 27.07
C CYS A 88 -2.55 -16.89 28.16
N ILE A 89 -1.40 -16.21 28.03
CA ILE A 89 -0.35 -16.25 29.07
C ILE A 89 -0.81 -15.46 30.30
N PRO A 90 -0.97 -16.10 31.47
CA PRO A 90 -1.52 -15.44 32.65
C PRO A 90 -0.59 -14.35 33.18
N LEU A 91 -1.17 -13.19 33.46
CA LEU A 91 -0.49 -12.07 34.13
C LEU A 91 -0.87 -12.04 35.61
N ARG A 92 0.10 -11.73 36.46
CA ARG A 92 -0.15 -11.45 37.88
C ARG A 92 -0.60 -10.00 38.08
N PRO A 93 -1.18 -9.67 39.25
CA PRO A 93 -1.58 -8.31 39.55
C PRO A 93 -0.41 -7.32 39.37
N PRO A 94 -0.65 -6.13 38.79
CA PRO A 94 0.39 -5.12 38.57
C PRO A 94 0.88 -4.47 39.87
N THR A 95 0.20 -4.72 40.99
CA THR A 95 0.60 -4.30 42.33
C THR A 95 1.78 -5.10 42.87
N GLU A 96 2.04 -6.29 42.31
CA GLU A 96 3.24 -7.07 42.64
C GLU A 96 4.48 -6.51 41.95
N SER A 97 5.66 -6.74 42.55
CA SER A 97 6.92 -6.25 41.99
C SER A 97 7.19 -6.78 40.57
N TRP A 98 8.04 -6.06 39.83
CA TRP A 98 8.49 -6.45 38.49
C TRP A 98 9.12 -7.86 38.44
N ARG A 99 9.68 -8.34 39.55
CA ARG A 99 10.28 -9.68 39.67
C ARG A 99 9.23 -10.79 39.79
N ALA A 100 8.14 -10.51 40.51
CA ALA A 100 7.05 -11.47 40.66
C ALA A 100 6.26 -11.64 39.34
N ASN A 101 6.22 -10.59 38.52
CA ASN A 101 5.60 -10.56 37.20
C ASN A 101 6.50 -11.13 36.08
N TYR A 102 7.18 -12.26 36.31
CA TYR A 102 8.09 -12.83 35.30
C TYR A 102 7.36 -13.28 34.02
N THR A 103 6.08 -13.66 34.12
CA THR A 103 5.26 -14.05 32.96
C THR A 103 4.99 -12.88 32.02
N PHE A 104 4.97 -11.64 32.53
CA PHE A 104 4.89 -10.44 31.71
C PHE A 104 6.09 -10.32 30.76
N TRP A 105 7.31 -10.58 31.25
CA TRP A 105 8.53 -10.52 30.44
C TRP A 105 8.56 -11.63 29.38
N ILE A 106 8.11 -12.84 29.73
CA ILE A 106 7.97 -13.95 28.78
C ILE A 106 6.97 -13.57 27.69
N ARG A 107 5.80 -13.05 28.08
CA ARG A 107 4.77 -12.61 27.13
C ARG A 107 5.30 -11.53 26.20
N LEU A 108 6.02 -10.54 26.73
CA LEU A 108 6.63 -9.46 25.95
C LEU A 108 7.68 -9.98 24.95
N PHE A 109 8.46 -10.98 25.34
CA PHE A 109 9.43 -11.64 24.47
C PHE A 109 8.72 -12.42 23.35
N VAL A 110 7.77 -13.28 23.69
CA VAL A 110 7.05 -14.12 22.73
C VAL A 110 6.22 -13.27 21.76
N SER A 111 5.62 -12.17 22.22
CA SER A 111 4.85 -11.26 21.38
C SER A 111 5.72 -10.47 20.39
N SER A 112 6.96 -10.15 20.77
CA SER A 112 7.88 -9.37 19.93
C SER A 112 8.59 -10.22 18.87
N LEU A 113 8.73 -11.54 19.08
CA LEU A 113 9.37 -12.44 18.13
C LEU A 113 8.70 -12.46 16.74
N PRO A 114 7.37 -12.66 16.59
CA PRO A 114 6.72 -12.61 15.29
C PRO A 114 6.91 -11.27 14.59
N ILE A 115 6.94 -10.17 15.34
CA ILE A 115 7.16 -8.82 14.80
C ILE A 115 8.58 -8.71 14.25
N ALA A 116 9.59 -9.17 15.01
CA ALA A 116 10.97 -9.14 14.58
C ALA A 116 11.21 -10.03 13.34
N PHE A 117 10.69 -11.26 13.34
CA PHE A 117 10.75 -12.15 12.18
C PHE A 117 10.04 -11.54 10.97
N GLY A 118 8.81 -11.03 11.14
CA GLY A 118 8.04 -10.37 10.10
C GLY A 118 8.81 -9.20 9.48
N GLY A 119 9.44 -8.38 10.31
CA GLY A 119 10.34 -7.31 9.86
C GLY A 119 11.50 -7.83 9.03
N VAL A 120 12.21 -8.86 9.50
CA VAL A 120 13.37 -9.40 8.76
C VAL A 120 12.94 -9.97 7.41
N TYR A 121 11.85 -10.75 7.37
CA TYR A 121 11.33 -11.30 6.12
C TYR A 121 10.83 -10.22 5.17
N GLN A 122 10.15 -9.18 5.68
CA GLN A 122 9.72 -8.04 4.88
C GLN A 122 10.89 -7.38 4.15
N VAL A 123 12.05 -7.22 4.80
CA VAL A 123 13.24 -6.65 4.14
C VAL A 123 13.91 -7.68 3.24
N LYS A 124 14.01 -8.94 3.68
CA LYS A 124 14.64 -10.03 2.93
C LYS A 124 14.02 -10.24 1.55
N GLU A 125 12.69 -10.17 1.44
CA GLU A 125 11.96 -10.35 0.18
C GLU A 125 12.21 -9.23 -0.84
N VAL A 126 12.70 -8.08 -0.38
CA VAL A 126 12.93 -6.90 -1.20
C VAL A 126 14.40 -6.75 -1.63
N ILE A 127 15.32 -7.21 -0.80
CA ILE A 127 16.76 -7.10 -1.05
C ILE A 127 17.26 -8.26 -1.93
N GLN A 128 18.49 -8.14 -2.41
CA GLN A 128 19.11 -9.17 -3.22
C GLN A 128 19.17 -10.53 -2.49
N PRO A 129 18.85 -11.64 -3.16
CA PRO A 129 18.97 -12.97 -2.58
C PRO A 129 20.38 -13.25 -2.06
N GLY A 130 20.49 -13.86 -0.88
CA GLY A 130 21.77 -14.25 -0.28
C GLY A 130 22.46 -13.19 0.57
N VAL A 131 21.91 -11.98 0.71
CA VAL A 131 22.50 -10.91 1.55
C VAL A 131 22.42 -11.24 3.04
N ILE A 132 21.36 -11.92 3.49
CA ILE A 132 21.15 -12.29 4.89
C ILE A 132 21.17 -13.80 5.07
N SER A 133 22.01 -14.27 5.99
CA SER A 133 22.10 -15.69 6.36
C SER A 133 20.96 -16.10 7.29
N THR A 134 20.60 -17.38 7.32
CA THR A 134 19.59 -17.91 8.26
C THR A 134 19.98 -17.62 9.72
N THR A 135 21.28 -17.72 10.04
CA THR A 135 21.82 -17.35 11.34
C THR A 135 21.61 -15.87 11.64
N GLY A 136 21.79 -14.98 10.65
CA GLY A 136 21.53 -13.55 10.79
C GLY A 136 20.04 -13.24 11.04
N ILE A 137 19.13 -13.97 10.41
CA ILE A 137 17.68 -13.85 10.67
C ILE A 137 17.38 -14.19 12.13
N ILE A 138 17.86 -15.35 12.61
CA ILE A 138 17.65 -15.81 13.98
C ILE A 138 18.31 -14.84 14.98
N ALA A 139 19.56 -14.44 14.73
CA ALA A 139 20.29 -13.50 15.57
C ALA A 139 19.58 -12.14 15.65
N THR A 140 19.03 -11.65 14.54
CA THR A 140 18.28 -10.40 14.52
C THR A 140 17.00 -10.49 15.32
N ALA A 141 16.20 -11.55 15.11
CA ALA A 141 14.94 -11.73 15.82
C ALA A 141 15.15 -11.90 17.33
N PHE A 142 15.94 -12.90 17.73
CA PHE A 142 16.15 -13.19 19.16
C PHE A 142 16.99 -12.12 19.86
N GLY A 143 18.02 -11.59 19.20
CA GLY A 143 18.88 -10.56 19.78
C GLY A 143 18.15 -9.26 20.04
N SER A 144 17.37 -8.77 19.06
CA SER A 144 16.58 -7.55 19.24
C SER A 144 15.50 -7.71 20.31
N CYS A 145 14.78 -8.83 20.34
CA CYS A 145 13.79 -9.13 21.38
C CYS A 145 14.43 -9.25 22.78
N ALA A 146 15.58 -9.90 22.90
CA ALA A 146 16.27 -10.04 24.19
C ALA A 146 16.73 -8.68 24.73
N CYS A 147 17.38 -7.85 23.90
CA CYS A 147 17.79 -6.51 24.29
C CYS A 147 16.60 -5.61 24.63
N TYR A 148 15.50 -5.71 23.86
CA TYR A 148 14.26 -4.99 24.12
C TYR A 148 13.66 -5.33 25.49
N VAL A 149 13.51 -6.62 25.80
CA VAL A 149 12.96 -7.06 27.08
C VAL A 149 13.91 -6.72 28.23
N ALA A 150 15.22 -6.92 28.07
CA ALA A 150 16.21 -6.57 29.08
C ALA A 150 16.21 -5.07 29.40
N LEU A 151 16.13 -4.20 28.38
CA LEU A 151 15.99 -2.77 28.58
C LEU A 151 14.69 -2.42 29.30
N THR A 152 13.58 -3.07 28.94
CA THR A 152 12.30 -2.81 29.60
C THR A 152 12.31 -3.24 31.06
N ILE A 153 12.94 -4.37 31.39
CA ILE A 153 13.18 -4.80 32.78
C ILE A 153 14.04 -3.77 33.53
N LEU A 154 15.11 -3.28 32.89
CA LEU A 154 15.98 -2.27 33.48
C LEU A 154 15.21 -0.98 33.80
N VAL A 155 14.39 -0.49 32.87
CA VAL A 155 13.52 0.68 33.10
C VAL A 155 12.53 0.43 34.24
N ALA A 156 11.91 -0.75 34.29
CA ALA A 156 11.00 -1.12 35.38
C ALA A 156 11.70 -1.19 36.74
N ALA A 157 12.97 -1.63 36.77
CA ALA A 157 13.76 -1.73 37.98
C ALA A 157 14.28 -0.38 38.47
N LEU A 158 14.63 0.54 37.55
CA LEU A 158 15.20 1.85 37.89
C LEU A 158 14.13 2.93 38.14
N TRP A 159 12.96 2.82 37.52
CA TRP A 159 11.95 3.88 37.58
C TRP A 159 10.69 3.47 38.35
N LYS A 160 9.81 2.68 37.73
CA LYS A 160 8.56 2.21 38.34
C LYS A 160 7.98 1.04 37.54
N PHE A 161 7.37 0.10 38.26
CA PHE A 161 6.54 -0.95 37.68
C PHE A 161 5.08 -0.79 38.15
N PRO A 162 4.08 -0.93 37.27
CA PRO A 162 4.17 -0.99 35.80
C PRO A 162 4.67 0.34 35.20
N ILE A 163 5.35 0.26 34.05
CA ILE A 163 5.92 1.45 33.38
C ILE A 163 4.79 2.30 32.79
N PRO A 164 4.68 3.61 33.15
CA PRO A 164 3.71 4.51 32.54
C PRO A 164 3.92 4.59 31.02
N PHE A 165 2.87 4.35 30.23
CA PHE A 165 2.96 4.29 28.77
C PHE A 165 4.06 3.34 28.26
N GLY A 166 4.33 2.24 28.98
CA GLY A 166 5.48 1.36 28.72
C GLY A 166 5.60 0.89 27.28
N TYR A 167 4.50 0.52 26.62
CA TYR A 167 4.53 0.13 25.21
C TYR A 167 5.00 1.26 24.28
N VAL A 168 4.49 2.49 24.49
CA VAL A 168 4.86 3.68 23.70
C VAL A 168 6.32 4.06 23.92
N LEU A 169 6.82 3.97 25.15
CA LEU A 169 8.21 4.29 25.48
C LEU A 169 9.21 3.26 24.93
N THR A 170 8.81 2.00 24.84
CA THR A 170 9.73 0.90 24.55
C THR A 170 9.81 0.53 23.07
N ILE A 171 8.84 0.97 22.24
CA ILE A 171 8.85 0.67 20.81
C ILE A 171 9.98 1.35 20.03
N GLY A 172 10.36 2.57 20.40
CA GLY A 172 11.53 3.25 19.83
C GLY A 172 12.81 2.43 20.06
N PRO A 173 13.12 2.05 21.30
CA PRO A 173 14.21 1.11 21.60
C PRO A 173 14.12 -0.24 20.89
N PHE A 174 12.93 -0.83 20.75
CA PHE A 174 12.75 -2.08 19.99
C PHE A 174 13.18 -1.90 18.53
N VAL A 175 12.69 -0.86 17.86
CA VAL A 175 13.05 -0.53 16.48
C VAL A 175 14.55 -0.27 16.37
N PHE A 176 15.14 0.45 17.33
CA PHE A 176 16.58 0.70 17.37
C PHE A 176 17.40 -0.60 17.46
N PHE A 177 17.09 -1.49 18.41
CA PHE A 177 17.79 -2.78 18.53
C PHE A 177 17.60 -3.63 17.28
N TYR A 178 16.38 -3.70 16.75
CA TYR A 178 16.10 -4.37 15.49
C TYR A 178 17.00 -3.87 14.36
N MET A 179 17.09 -2.55 14.16
CA MET A 179 17.94 -1.96 13.12
C MET A 179 19.42 -2.30 13.32
N VAL A 180 19.93 -2.21 14.55
CA VAL A 180 21.32 -2.54 14.88
C VAL A 180 21.62 -4.00 14.57
N PHE A 181 20.83 -4.93 15.09
CA PHE A 181 21.05 -6.37 14.85
C PHE A 181 20.86 -6.75 13.38
N PHE A 182 19.93 -6.12 12.67
CA PHE A 182 19.73 -6.35 11.24
C PHE A 182 20.96 -5.91 10.43
N LEU A 183 21.51 -4.73 10.72
CA LEU A 183 22.72 -4.23 10.06
C LEU A 183 23.96 -5.07 10.39
N LEU A 184 24.09 -5.52 11.64
CA LEU A 184 25.16 -6.43 12.05
C LEU A 184 25.07 -7.79 11.33
N SER A 185 23.85 -8.30 11.14
CA SER A 185 23.61 -9.58 10.44
C SER A 185 24.00 -9.56 8.96
N ILE A 186 23.95 -8.40 8.31
CA ILE A 186 24.42 -8.21 6.92
C ILE A 186 25.94 -7.99 6.89
N GLY A 187 26.45 -7.30 7.90
CA GLY A 187 27.87 -6.98 8.05
C GLY A 187 28.25 -5.65 7.37
N PRO A 188 29.11 -4.84 8.01
CA PRO A 188 29.46 -3.50 7.52
C PRO A 188 30.20 -3.52 6.18
N ARG A 189 31.00 -4.58 5.91
CA ARG A 189 31.76 -4.71 4.66
C ARG A 189 30.85 -4.84 3.43
N VAL A 190 29.79 -5.63 3.52
CA VAL A 190 28.81 -5.81 2.44
C VAL A 190 28.06 -4.50 2.16
N LEU A 191 27.73 -3.76 3.22
CA LEU A 191 27.02 -2.49 3.12
C LEU A 191 27.87 -1.38 2.49
N VAL A 192 29.18 -1.36 2.77
CA VAL A 192 30.13 -0.40 2.17
C VAL A 192 30.33 -0.68 0.68
N ASN A 193 30.37 -1.96 0.28
CA ASN A 193 30.66 -2.35 -1.09
C ASN A 193 29.49 -2.11 -2.07
N SER A 194 28.26 -1.93 -1.59
CA SER A 194 27.06 -1.84 -2.43
C SER A 194 26.16 -0.65 -2.08
N PRO A 195 26.33 0.53 -2.73
CA PRO A 195 25.52 1.71 -2.44
C PRO A 195 24.03 1.52 -2.78
N ALA A 196 23.71 0.68 -3.77
CA ALA A 196 22.33 0.35 -4.13
C ALA A 196 21.63 -0.44 -3.01
N LEU A 197 22.31 -1.45 -2.45
CA LEU A 197 21.80 -2.25 -1.33
C LEU A 197 21.56 -1.38 -0.09
N ARG A 198 22.50 -0.47 0.23
CA ARG A 198 22.34 0.48 1.32
C ARG A 198 21.09 1.34 1.18
N ARG A 199 20.80 1.82 -0.04
CA ARG A 199 19.60 2.62 -0.32
C ARG A 199 18.32 1.79 -0.13
N GLN A 200 18.31 0.53 -0.56
CA GLN A 200 17.17 -0.37 -0.37
C GLN A 200 16.93 -0.64 1.12
N ILE A 201 17.96 -1.02 1.87
CA ILE A 201 17.87 -1.28 3.31
C ILE A 201 17.39 -0.03 4.05
N PHE A 202 17.99 1.14 3.76
CA PHE A 202 17.59 2.39 4.40
C PHE A 202 16.11 2.71 4.16
N SER A 203 15.63 2.55 2.92
CA SER A 203 14.22 2.73 2.59
C SER A 203 13.33 1.76 3.39
N GLN A 204 13.68 0.47 3.48
CA GLN A 204 12.90 -0.49 4.26
C GLN A 204 12.94 -0.22 5.77
N MET A 205 14.08 0.23 6.31
CA MET A 205 14.18 0.65 7.71
C MET A 205 13.27 1.83 8.01
N LEU A 206 13.13 2.78 7.09
CA LEU A 206 12.16 3.88 7.22
C LEU A 206 10.71 3.39 7.20
N VAL A 207 10.39 2.35 6.41
CA VAL A 207 9.06 1.74 6.42
C VAL A 207 8.77 1.10 7.78
N ILE A 208 9.72 0.35 8.35
CA ILE A 208 9.59 -0.26 9.68
C ILE A 208 9.48 0.81 10.76
N ALA A 209 10.26 1.89 10.68
CA ALA A 209 10.13 3.02 11.60
C ALA A 209 8.76 3.70 11.51
N ALA A 210 8.19 3.84 10.32
CA ALA A 210 6.84 4.38 10.14
C ALA A 210 5.75 3.46 10.71
N GLN A 211 5.92 2.14 10.62
CA GLN A 211 5.04 1.18 11.30
C GLN A 211 5.17 1.30 12.82
N GLY A 212 6.39 1.44 13.35
CA GLY A 212 6.62 1.72 14.77
C GLY A 212 5.95 3.01 15.23
N LEU A 213 5.97 4.06 14.41
CA LEU A 213 5.29 5.32 14.69
C LEU A 213 3.76 5.17 14.76
N LEU A 214 3.15 4.33 13.92
CA LEU A 214 1.71 4.01 14.04
C LEU A 214 1.37 3.41 15.40
N ALA A 215 2.21 2.49 15.86
CA ALA A 215 2.04 1.83 17.15
C ALA A 215 2.27 2.77 18.36
N ILE A 216 2.87 3.96 18.16
CA ILE A 216 2.88 5.07 19.13
C ILE A 216 1.62 5.94 18.96
N ALA A 217 1.34 6.36 17.73
CA ALA A 217 0.31 7.34 17.40
C ALA A 217 -1.09 6.84 17.80
N TYR A 218 -1.38 5.56 17.59
CA TYR A 218 -2.68 4.98 17.89
C TYR A 218 -2.99 4.93 19.39
N PRO A 219 -2.17 4.34 20.29
CA PRO A 219 -2.40 4.43 21.73
C PRO A 219 -2.47 5.87 22.25
N THR A 220 -1.65 6.78 21.69
CA THR A 220 -1.66 8.20 22.07
C THR A 220 -2.98 8.87 21.69
N PHE A 221 -3.45 8.64 20.46
CA PHE A 221 -4.77 9.07 20.02
C PHE A 221 -5.85 8.53 20.97
N GLY A 222 -5.79 7.25 21.33
CA GLY A 222 -6.78 6.60 22.19
C GLY A 222 -6.82 7.20 23.59
N ALA A 223 -5.65 7.52 24.15
CA ALA A 223 -5.53 8.16 25.45
C ALA A 223 -6.13 9.58 25.46
N ILE A 224 -5.94 10.34 24.37
CA ILE A 224 -6.55 11.66 24.19
C ILE A 224 -8.06 11.52 23.98
N PHE A 225 -8.47 10.64 23.06
CA PHE A 225 -9.87 10.42 22.69
C PHE A 225 -10.74 10.06 23.91
N LYS A 226 -10.22 9.24 24.83
CA LYS A 226 -10.92 8.88 26.08
C LYS A 226 -11.11 10.04 27.06
N GLN A 227 -10.30 11.09 26.98
CA GLN A 227 -10.40 12.26 27.85
C GLN A 227 -11.35 13.34 27.29
N LEU A 228 -11.69 13.25 26.01
CA LEU A 228 -12.55 14.22 25.34
C LEU A 228 -14.03 13.96 25.61
N SER A 229 -14.83 15.04 25.64
CA SER A 229 -16.29 14.98 25.69
C SER A 229 -16.89 14.56 24.33
N GLY A 230 -18.17 14.17 24.27
CA GLY A 230 -18.76 13.57 23.05
C GLY A 230 -18.68 14.44 21.77
N HIS A 231 -18.77 15.76 21.90
CA HIS A 231 -18.65 16.69 20.76
C HIS A 231 -17.18 16.84 20.31
N GLU A 232 -16.25 16.92 21.26
CA GLU A 232 -14.81 16.96 20.99
C GLU A 232 -14.30 15.64 20.39
N GLN A 233 -14.80 14.49 20.87
CA GLN A 233 -14.53 13.18 20.29
C GLN A 233 -14.92 13.15 18.81
N THR A 234 -16.07 13.72 18.46
CA THR A 234 -16.57 13.77 17.09
C THR A 234 -15.66 14.60 16.18
N ALA A 235 -15.17 15.75 16.65
CA ALA A 235 -14.19 16.54 15.91
C ALA A 235 -12.83 15.81 15.80
N PHE A 236 -12.39 15.14 16.87
CA PHE A 236 -11.10 14.46 16.93
C PHE A 236 -11.02 13.22 16.03
N VAL A 237 -12.16 12.58 15.70
CA VAL A 237 -12.20 11.45 14.75
C VAL A 237 -11.57 11.81 13.40
N PHE A 238 -11.67 13.07 12.94
CA PHE A 238 -11.09 13.50 11.66
C PHE A 238 -9.55 13.48 11.63
N VAL A 239 -8.89 13.43 12.80
CA VAL A 239 -7.43 13.28 12.87
C VAL A 239 -7.00 11.89 12.40
N LEU A 240 -7.85 10.87 12.55
CA LEU A 240 -7.51 9.50 12.19
C LEU A 240 -7.33 9.30 10.67
N PRO A 241 -8.24 9.79 9.79
CA PRO A 241 -8.01 9.86 8.36
C PRO A 241 -6.73 10.61 7.97
N ILE A 242 -6.38 11.69 8.69
CA ILE A 242 -5.18 12.49 8.40
C ILE A 242 -3.91 11.68 8.71
N ILE A 243 -3.84 11.02 9.87
CA ILE A 243 -2.74 10.12 10.25
C ILE A 243 -2.60 9.01 9.19
N LYS A 244 -3.71 8.33 8.88
CA LYS A 244 -3.77 7.26 7.87
C LYS A 244 -3.23 7.74 6.53
N PHE A 245 -3.73 8.87 6.04
CA PHE A 245 -3.35 9.45 4.77
C PHE A 245 -1.86 9.81 4.71
N SER A 246 -1.37 10.49 5.75
CA SER A 246 0.02 10.95 5.83
C SER A 246 1.00 9.79 5.80
N ILE A 247 0.71 8.73 6.56
CA ILE A 247 1.58 7.55 6.66
C ILE A 247 1.50 6.71 5.38
N LYS A 248 0.31 6.58 4.77
CA LYS A 248 0.17 5.95 3.44
C LYS A 248 1.06 6.65 2.41
N GLN A 249 0.99 7.97 2.36
CA GLN A 249 1.76 8.75 1.39
C GLN A 249 3.27 8.64 1.68
N PHE A 250 3.67 8.68 2.94
CA PHE A 250 5.06 8.50 3.34
C PHE A 250 5.60 7.12 2.91
N ILE A 251 4.95 6.04 3.33
CA ILE A 251 5.37 4.67 2.99
C ILE A 251 5.35 4.45 1.48
N ALA A 252 4.36 5.00 0.76
CA ALA A 252 4.31 4.90 -0.69
C ALA A 252 5.48 5.60 -1.39
N THR A 253 5.90 6.77 -0.90
CA THR A 253 7.05 7.50 -1.46
C THR A 253 8.36 6.76 -1.17
N VAL A 254 8.57 6.35 0.08
CA VAL A 254 9.77 5.64 0.51
C VAL A 254 9.91 4.31 -0.21
N SER A 255 8.80 3.58 -0.34
CA SER A 255 8.74 2.28 -1.02
C SER A 255 8.71 2.37 -2.54
N SER A 256 8.77 3.56 -3.15
CA SER A 256 8.62 3.73 -4.61
C SER A 256 9.54 2.83 -5.45
N HIS A 257 10.72 2.48 -4.93
CA HIS A 257 11.65 1.53 -5.55
C HIS A 257 11.09 0.10 -5.72
N LEU A 258 10.09 -0.27 -4.93
CA LEU A 258 9.39 -1.55 -4.98
C LEU A 258 8.40 -1.68 -6.15
N HIS A 259 8.11 -0.56 -6.84
CA HIS A 259 7.18 -0.47 -7.96
C HIS A 259 5.81 -1.14 -7.68
N GLU A 260 5.67 -2.43 -8.01
CA GLU A 260 4.42 -3.20 -7.92
C GLU A 260 4.10 -3.70 -6.51
N TYR A 261 5.04 -3.65 -5.58
CA TYR A 261 4.84 -4.06 -4.19
C TYR A 261 4.47 -2.89 -3.27
N VAL A 262 4.53 -1.64 -3.76
CA VAL A 262 4.13 -0.45 -2.99
C VAL A 262 2.70 -0.56 -2.46
N GLY A 263 1.77 -0.99 -3.31
CA GLY A 263 0.37 -1.18 -2.94
C GLY A 263 0.20 -2.18 -1.79
N PRO A 264 0.61 -3.45 -1.98
CA PRO A 264 0.57 -4.47 -0.94
C PRO A 264 1.25 -4.05 0.37
N THR A 265 2.45 -3.45 0.31
CA THR A 265 3.17 -2.97 1.50
C THR A 265 2.37 -1.93 2.27
N VAL A 266 1.78 -0.95 1.58
CA VAL A 266 0.98 0.10 2.23
C VAL A 266 -0.32 -0.46 2.81
N VAL A 267 -1.00 -1.36 2.10
CA VAL A 267 -2.25 -1.98 2.57
C VAL A 267 -2.00 -2.81 3.83
N LEU A 268 -1.01 -3.71 3.80
CA LEU A 268 -0.70 -4.58 4.95
C LEU A 268 -0.16 -3.80 6.15
N SER A 269 0.62 -2.73 5.92
CA SER A 269 1.24 -1.97 7.00
C SER A 269 0.29 -0.95 7.63
N VAL A 270 -0.52 -0.26 6.83
CA VAL A 270 -1.32 0.90 7.28
C VAL A 270 -2.80 0.58 7.34
N ASP A 271 -3.37 -0.03 6.30
CA ASP A 271 -4.82 -0.23 6.24
C ASP A 271 -5.29 -1.26 7.27
N VAL A 272 -4.60 -2.39 7.39
CA VAL A 272 -4.94 -3.41 8.39
C VAL A 272 -4.85 -2.85 9.80
N CYS A 273 -3.74 -2.20 10.14
CA CYS A 273 -3.54 -1.56 11.45
C CYS A 273 -4.60 -0.50 11.74
N ASN A 274 -4.93 0.34 10.76
CA ASN A 274 -5.95 1.38 10.92
C ASN A 274 -7.33 0.78 11.17
N VAL A 275 -7.72 -0.27 10.45
CA VAL A 275 -9.03 -0.92 10.62
C VAL A 275 -9.14 -1.56 12.00
N LEU A 276 -8.11 -2.27 12.45
CA LEU A 276 -8.07 -2.84 13.80
C LEU A 276 -8.20 -1.74 14.86
N TYR A 277 -7.52 -0.62 14.67
CA TYR A 277 -7.58 0.50 15.59
C TYR A 277 -8.95 1.21 15.61
N VAL A 278 -9.56 1.46 14.43
CA VAL A 278 -10.93 1.99 14.33
C VAL A 278 -11.90 1.09 15.09
N SER A 279 -11.75 -0.24 14.99
CA SER A 279 -12.58 -1.19 15.74
C SER A 279 -12.46 -0.98 17.25
N ILE A 280 -11.25 -0.78 17.78
CA ILE A 280 -11.03 -0.47 19.21
C ILE A 280 -11.70 0.85 19.59
N CYS A 281 -11.59 1.89 18.75
CA CYS A 281 -12.27 3.16 18.98
C CYS A 281 -13.80 2.99 19.01
N VAL A 282 -14.39 2.23 18.08
CA VAL A 282 -15.83 1.95 18.05
C VAL A 282 -16.28 1.20 19.32
N GLN A 283 -15.49 0.24 19.80
CA GLN A 283 -15.79 -0.51 21.03
C GLN A 283 -15.67 0.34 22.30
N THR A 284 -14.82 1.36 22.30
CA THR A 284 -14.55 2.22 23.46
C THR A 284 -15.29 3.55 23.43
N ALA A 285 -15.92 3.88 22.30
CA ALA A 285 -16.67 5.12 22.13
C ALA A 285 -17.90 5.15 23.03
N ILE A 286 -18.03 6.24 23.78
CA ILE A 286 -19.17 6.48 24.67
C ILE A 286 -20.37 6.99 23.86
N SER A 287 -20.12 7.75 22.79
CA SER A 287 -21.14 8.37 21.95
C SER A 287 -21.54 7.46 20.77
N PRO A 288 -22.84 7.10 20.63
CA PRO A 288 -23.31 6.30 19.51
C PRO A 288 -23.17 7.03 18.17
N LEU A 289 -23.24 8.37 18.16
CA LEU A 289 -23.00 9.20 16.97
C LEU A 289 -21.57 9.03 16.47
N THR A 290 -20.58 9.00 17.37
CA THR A 290 -19.17 8.86 17.01
C THR A 290 -18.89 7.48 16.41
N SER A 291 -19.49 6.42 16.96
CA SER A 291 -19.44 5.08 16.36
C SER A 291 -20.11 5.02 14.99
N ALA A 292 -21.29 5.63 14.84
CA ALA A 292 -22.00 5.69 13.56
C ALA A 292 -21.19 6.46 12.49
N LEU A 293 -20.51 7.55 12.87
CA LEU A 293 -19.65 8.32 11.99
C LEU A 293 -18.39 7.55 11.57
N LEU A 294 -17.75 6.82 12.49
CA LEU A 294 -16.60 5.97 12.16
C LEU A 294 -16.98 4.87 11.15
N ILE A 295 -18.06 4.14 11.44
CA ILE A 295 -18.56 3.08 10.55
C ILE A 295 -19.02 3.67 9.21
N GLY A 296 -19.79 4.76 9.24
CA GLY A 296 -20.30 5.42 8.05
C GLY A 296 -19.20 6.00 7.17
N SER A 297 -18.15 6.57 7.77
CA SER A 297 -16.98 7.09 7.03
C SER A 297 -16.22 5.97 6.32
N ASP A 298 -15.93 4.86 7.01
CA ASP A 298 -15.26 3.71 6.40
C ASP A 298 -16.11 3.09 5.28
N ALA A 299 -17.42 2.93 5.49
CA ALA A 299 -18.35 2.45 4.46
C ALA A 299 -18.38 3.39 3.25
N PHE A 300 -18.41 4.71 3.48
CA PHE A 300 -18.38 5.71 2.42
C PHE A 300 -17.10 5.61 1.58
N PHE A 301 -15.93 5.48 2.21
CA PHE A 301 -14.67 5.31 1.47
C PHE A 301 -14.64 4.02 0.65
N VAL A 302 -15.20 2.92 1.16
CA VAL A 302 -15.33 1.66 0.41
C VAL A 302 -16.25 1.84 -0.80
N VAL A 303 -17.40 2.49 -0.64
CA VAL A 303 -18.33 2.77 -1.74
C VAL A 303 -17.68 3.66 -2.80
N LEU A 304 -16.95 4.70 -2.40
CA LEU A 304 -16.21 5.54 -3.34
C LEU A 304 -15.14 4.75 -4.12
N ALA A 305 -14.41 3.85 -3.45
CA ALA A 305 -13.43 2.99 -4.10
C ALA A 305 -14.10 2.06 -5.12
N LEU A 306 -15.21 1.42 -4.75
CA LEU A 306 -15.99 0.56 -5.65
C LEU A 306 -16.53 1.33 -6.86
N ARG A 307 -17.07 2.53 -6.64
CA ARG A 307 -17.57 3.39 -7.73
C ARG A 307 -16.45 3.81 -8.67
N SER A 308 -15.27 4.12 -8.14
CA SER A 308 -14.09 4.43 -8.95
C SER A 308 -13.68 3.25 -9.85
N ILE A 309 -13.64 2.04 -9.29
CA ILE A 309 -13.34 0.81 -10.04
C ILE A 309 -14.38 0.56 -11.13
N TYR A 310 -15.68 0.70 -10.79
CA TYR A 310 -16.76 0.50 -11.74
C TYR A 310 -16.70 1.50 -12.90
N ASN A 311 -16.51 2.79 -12.61
CA ASN A 311 -16.37 3.82 -13.64
C ASN A 311 -15.15 3.57 -14.55
N GLN A 312 -14.01 3.13 -13.98
CA GLN A 312 -12.84 2.77 -14.77
C GLN A 312 -13.10 1.58 -15.69
N SER A 313 -13.86 0.59 -15.22
CA SER A 313 -14.27 -0.56 -16.01
C SER A 313 -15.18 -0.16 -17.17
N ASP A 314 -16.12 0.76 -16.94
CA ASP A 314 -17.04 1.25 -17.98
C ASP A 314 -16.33 2.09 -19.04
N VAL A 315 -15.41 2.97 -18.63
CA VAL A 315 -14.57 3.73 -19.58
C VAL A 315 -13.70 2.78 -20.42
N ALA A 316 -13.12 1.74 -19.81
CA ALA A 316 -12.35 0.73 -20.53
C ALA A 316 -13.22 -0.07 -21.52
N ARG A 317 -14.46 -0.41 -21.15
CA ARG A 317 -15.44 -1.04 -22.06
C ARG A 317 -15.83 -0.11 -23.19
N ALA A 318 -16.12 1.16 -22.90
CA ALA A 318 -16.51 2.15 -23.89
C ALA A 318 -15.41 2.42 -24.93
N ARG A 319 -14.16 2.59 -24.47
CA ARG A 319 -12.99 2.71 -25.37
C ARG A 319 -12.86 1.50 -26.28
N ARG A 320 -13.15 0.30 -25.78
CA ARG A 320 -13.13 -0.93 -26.59
C ARG A 320 -14.29 -1.05 -27.56
N ARG A 321 -15.50 -0.61 -27.20
CA ARG A 321 -16.63 -0.55 -28.16
C ARG A 321 -16.29 0.31 -29.38
N LEU A 322 -15.55 1.40 -29.17
CA LEU A 322 -15.07 2.24 -30.27
C LEU A 322 -14.04 1.51 -31.15
N LEU A 323 -13.15 0.71 -30.56
CA LEU A 323 -12.18 -0.11 -31.29
C LEU A 323 -12.83 -1.31 -32.00
N SER A 324 -13.82 -1.97 -31.38
CA SER A 324 -14.56 -3.10 -31.97
C SER A 324 -15.56 -2.64 -33.03
N SER A 325 -16.00 -1.38 -33.03
CA SER A 325 -16.73 -0.84 -34.18
C SER A 325 -15.87 -0.83 -35.46
N SER A 326 -14.54 -0.98 -35.32
CA SER A 326 -13.58 -1.09 -36.42
C SER A 326 -13.05 -2.52 -36.64
N SER A 327 -13.42 -3.51 -35.81
CA SER A 327 -12.92 -4.90 -35.88
C SER A 327 -13.91 -5.88 -35.24
N ASN A 328 -14.12 -7.05 -35.86
CA ASN A 328 -15.09 -8.10 -35.48
C ASN A 328 -14.81 -8.80 -34.13
N VAL A 329 -14.64 -8.05 -33.03
CA VAL A 329 -14.28 -8.56 -31.70
C VAL A 329 -15.53 -8.67 -30.81
N PRO A 330 -15.79 -9.81 -30.14
CA PRO A 330 -17.00 -10.04 -29.35
C PRO A 330 -17.14 -9.12 -28.12
N LEU A 331 -18.40 -8.74 -27.81
CA LEU A 331 -18.76 -7.68 -26.85
C LEU A 331 -18.69 -8.10 -25.37
N LYS A 332 -18.65 -9.40 -25.08
CA LYS A 332 -18.68 -9.96 -23.71
C LYS A 332 -17.40 -10.77 -23.48
N ILE A 333 -16.37 -10.10 -22.99
CA ILE A 333 -15.05 -10.67 -22.74
C ILE A 333 -14.87 -10.90 -21.24
N ASN A 334 -14.42 -12.10 -20.90
CA ASN A 334 -13.93 -12.39 -19.56
C ASN A 334 -12.47 -11.95 -19.50
N TYR A 335 -12.19 -10.84 -18.82
CA TYR A 335 -10.86 -10.19 -18.81
C TYR A 335 -9.69 -11.12 -18.48
N LEU A 336 -9.92 -12.12 -17.62
CA LEU A 336 -8.90 -13.11 -17.27
C LEU A 336 -8.77 -14.20 -18.33
N LEU A 337 -9.89 -14.75 -18.81
CA LEU A 337 -9.88 -15.84 -19.80
C LEU A 337 -9.34 -15.38 -21.17
N ASP A 338 -9.68 -14.16 -21.60
CA ASP A 338 -9.24 -13.61 -22.89
C ASP A 338 -7.97 -12.76 -22.76
N LEU A 339 -7.28 -12.82 -21.62
CA LEU A 339 -6.18 -11.93 -21.26
C LEU A 339 -5.08 -11.88 -22.33
N MET A 340 -4.65 -13.02 -22.85
CA MET A 340 -3.57 -13.08 -23.83
C MET A 340 -3.96 -12.41 -25.16
N GLY A 341 -5.23 -12.54 -25.59
CA GLY A 341 -5.75 -11.82 -26.74
C GLY A 341 -5.74 -10.31 -26.50
N LEU A 342 -6.18 -9.87 -25.33
CA LEU A 342 -6.18 -8.46 -24.95
C LEU A 342 -4.78 -7.84 -24.89
N LEU A 343 -3.80 -8.60 -24.40
CA LEU A 343 -2.41 -8.17 -24.37
C LEU A 343 -1.87 -8.05 -25.80
N ARG A 344 -2.13 -9.03 -26.67
CA ARG A 344 -1.72 -8.99 -28.08
C ARG A 344 -2.29 -7.76 -28.79
N ASP A 345 -3.57 -7.48 -28.62
CA ASP A 345 -4.24 -6.31 -29.19
C ASP A 345 -3.66 -4.99 -28.65
N ALA A 346 -3.35 -4.93 -27.36
CA ALA A 346 -2.77 -3.75 -26.73
C ALA A 346 -1.36 -3.44 -27.23
N PHE A 347 -0.55 -4.46 -27.54
CA PHE A 347 0.78 -4.29 -28.12
C PHE A 347 0.75 -4.07 -29.64
N GLN A 348 -0.31 -4.50 -30.33
CA GLN A 348 -0.52 -4.24 -31.77
C GLN A 348 -1.17 -2.87 -32.05
N CYS A 349 -1.92 -2.32 -31.11
CA CYS A 349 -2.50 -0.99 -31.24
C CYS A 349 -1.42 0.11 -31.25
N SER A 350 -1.20 0.72 -32.41
CA SER A 350 -0.26 1.82 -32.63
C SER A 350 -0.61 3.15 -31.94
N LEU A 351 -1.67 3.21 -31.13
CA LEU A 351 -1.97 4.43 -30.38
C LEU A 351 -0.94 4.58 -29.26
N PRO A 352 -0.24 5.72 -29.15
CA PRO A 352 0.70 5.94 -28.07
C PRO A 352 -0.04 5.82 -26.74
N ALA A 353 0.25 4.76 -26.00
CA ALA A 353 -0.18 4.68 -24.62
C ALA A 353 0.46 5.88 -23.90
N PRO A 354 -0.30 6.64 -23.08
CA PRO A 354 0.25 7.80 -22.35
C PRO A 354 1.35 7.40 -21.34
N VAL A 355 1.60 6.09 -21.18
CA VAL A 355 2.52 5.48 -20.25
C VAL A 355 3.10 4.21 -20.89
N PRO A 356 4.42 3.96 -20.81
CA PRO A 356 5.01 2.71 -21.28
C PRO A 356 4.50 1.49 -20.49
N ILE A 357 4.15 0.42 -21.19
CA ILE A 357 3.69 -0.84 -20.61
C ILE A 357 4.92 -1.59 -20.06
N ARG A 358 4.91 -1.93 -18.76
CA ARG A 358 6.00 -2.73 -18.18
C ARG A 358 5.78 -4.21 -18.52
N ILE A 359 6.76 -4.83 -19.17
CA ILE A 359 6.68 -6.24 -19.56
C ILE A 359 7.01 -7.14 -18.35
N ARG A 360 8.17 -6.95 -17.71
CA ARG A 360 8.65 -7.81 -16.61
C ARG A 360 8.37 -7.25 -15.23
N ALA A 361 8.10 -8.15 -14.28
CA ALA A 361 8.00 -7.81 -12.87
C ALA A 361 9.40 -7.50 -12.29
N PRO A 362 9.49 -6.69 -11.22
CA PRO A 362 10.77 -6.42 -10.54
C PRO A 362 11.43 -7.68 -9.96
N PHE A 363 10.63 -8.69 -9.63
CA PHE A 363 11.07 -9.99 -9.12
C PHE A 363 10.46 -11.08 -10.01
N PRO A 364 11.24 -12.09 -10.41
CA PRO A 364 10.80 -13.10 -11.36
C PRO A 364 9.64 -13.93 -10.79
N LEU A 365 8.59 -14.12 -11.59
CA LEU A 365 7.43 -14.91 -11.22
C LEU A 365 7.44 -16.26 -11.96
N VAL A 366 6.83 -17.27 -11.34
CA VAL A 366 6.67 -18.59 -11.96
C VAL A 366 5.52 -18.51 -12.96
N LEU A 367 5.80 -18.82 -14.23
CA LEU A 367 4.84 -18.80 -15.33
C LEU A 367 4.56 -20.22 -15.85
N SER A 368 3.39 -20.40 -16.46
CA SER A 368 3.11 -21.55 -17.32
C SER A 368 4.02 -21.56 -18.54
N THR A 369 4.17 -22.72 -19.17
CA THR A 369 4.93 -22.85 -20.42
C THR A 369 4.38 -21.96 -21.53
N GLU A 370 3.06 -21.83 -21.62
CA GLU A 370 2.37 -20.97 -22.59
C GLU A 370 2.58 -19.47 -22.30
N SER A 371 2.42 -19.04 -21.05
CA SER A 371 2.70 -17.66 -20.64
C SER A 371 4.18 -17.29 -20.83
N ALA A 372 5.09 -18.23 -20.58
CA ALA A 372 6.52 -18.04 -20.78
C ALA A 372 6.90 -17.88 -22.27
N THR A 373 6.31 -18.67 -23.16
CA THR A 373 6.55 -18.53 -24.61
C THR A 373 6.00 -17.21 -25.14
N PHE A 374 4.81 -16.80 -24.69
CA PHE A 374 4.23 -15.50 -25.03
C PHE A 374 5.11 -14.32 -24.55
N MET A 375 5.62 -14.39 -23.31
CA MET A 375 6.55 -13.38 -22.77
C MET A 375 7.85 -13.31 -23.55
N ASN A 376 8.38 -14.44 -24.01
CA ASN A 376 9.59 -14.47 -24.84
C ASN A 376 9.35 -13.83 -26.23
N ALA A 377 8.19 -14.10 -26.84
CA ALA A 377 7.80 -13.46 -28.11
C ALA A 377 7.67 -11.93 -27.97
N LEU A 378 7.07 -11.44 -26.88
CA LEU A 378 6.99 -10.00 -26.61
C LEU A 378 8.36 -9.34 -26.43
N ASN A 379 9.28 -10.01 -25.71
CA ASN A 379 10.64 -9.49 -25.52
C ASN A 379 11.41 -9.36 -26.84
N GLN A 380 11.25 -10.33 -27.76
CA GLN A 380 11.93 -10.33 -29.05
C GLN A 380 11.45 -9.21 -29.99
N VAL A 381 10.16 -8.83 -29.91
CA VAL A 381 9.59 -7.74 -30.72
C VAL A 381 10.02 -6.37 -30.19
N HIS A 382 10.17 -6.21 -28.87
CA HIS A 382 10.42 -4.90 -28.25
C HIS A 382 11.92 -4.58 -28.03
N GLN A 383 12.80 -5.57 -27.83
CA GLN A 383 14.26 -5.37 -27.76
C GLN A 383 14.85 -4.59 -28.96
N PRO A 384 14.52 -4.89 -30.23
CA PRO A 384 15.04 -4.13 -31.37
C PRO A 384 14.50 -2.70 -31.45
N GLN A 385 13.40 -2.40 -30.75
CA GLN A 385 12.77 -1.08 -30.70
C GLN A 385 13.43 -0.18 -29.66
N GLU A 386 13.70 -0.68 -28.44
CA GLU A 386 14.50 0.02 -27.42
C GLU A 386 15.95 0.27 -27.88
N LEU A 387 16.58 -0.71 -28.53
CA LEU A 387 17.92 -0.55 -29.13
C LEU A 387 17.93 0.50 -30.25
N ARG A 388 16.86 0.60 -31.05
CA ARG A 388 16.71 1.66 -32.06
C ARG A 388 16.51 3.03 -31.42
N GLU A 389 15.71 3.14 -30.37
CA GLU A 389 15.50 4.41 -29.66
C GLU A 389 16.76 4.88 -28.91
N LEU A 390 17.49 3.96 -28.26
CA LEU A 390 18.81 4.24 -27.67
C LEU A 390 19.82 4.64 -28.75
N ALA A 391 19.87 3.96 -29.88
CA ALA A 391 20.72 4.35 -31.00
C ALA A 391 20.34 5.72 -31.57
N LEU A 392 19.04 6.04 -31.66
CA LEU A 392 18.54 7.35 -32.10
C LEU A 392 18.88 8.46 -31.09
N ALA A 393 18.73 8.19 -29.79
CA ALA A 393 19.08 9.11 -28.72
C ALA A 393 20.59 9.37 -28.67
N ILE A 394 21.41 8.33 -28.84
CA ILE A 394 22.88 8.44 -28.97
C ILE A 394 23.24 9.23 -30.23
N LYS A 395 22.55 9.02 -31.35
CA LYS A 395 22.78 9.75 -32.61
C LYS A 395 22.37 11.23 -32.51
N LYS A 396 21.27 11.54 -31.82
CA LYS A 396 20.84 12.92 -31.49
C LYS A 396 21.84 13.60 -30.57
N CYS A 397 22.35 12.88 -29.57
CA CYS A 397 23.37 13.39 -28.64
C CYS A 397 24.70 13.66 -29.37
N ARG A 398 25.08 12.80 -30.34
CA ARG A 398 26.25 13.01 -31.20
C ARG A 398 26.08 14.21 -32.12
N GLN A 399 24.93 14.36 -32.78
CA GLN A 399 24.64 15.52 -33.65
C GLN A 399 24.60 16.84 -32.87
N SER A 400 24.13 16.82 -31.61
CA SER A 400 24.19 17.98 -30.72
C SER A 400 25.63 18.38 -30.34
N GLN A 401 26.55 17.41 -30.23
CA GLN A 401 27.96 17.70 -29.96
C GLN A 401 28.71 18.18 -31.23
N THR A 402 28.40 17.64 -32.42
CA THR A 402 29.02 18.10 -33.67
C THR A 402 28.51 19.49 -34.10
N GLY A 403 27.25 19.83 -33.82
CA GLY A 403 26.69 21.15 -34.10
C GLY A 403 27.27 22.27 -33.22
N SER A 404 27.76 21.95 -32.02
CA SER A 404 28.45 22.91 -31.14
C SER A 404 29.91 23.17 -31.54
N PHE A 405 30.51 22.35 -32.43
CA PHE A 405 31.89 22.50 -32.87
C PHE A 405 32.03 23.30 -34.18
N LEU A 406 30.94 23.45 -34.95
CA LEU A 406 30.91 24.23 -36.21
C LEU A 406 30.44 25.69 -36.03
N MET A 407 30.09 26.12 -34.81
CA MET A 407 29.76 27.51 -34.46
C MET A 407 30.86 28.22 -33.66
N LYS A 408 32.05 27.62 -33.58
CA LYS A 408 33.27 28.25 -33.06
C LYS A 408 34.41 28.03 -34.06
N HIS A 409 34.28 28.61 -35.24
CA HIS A 409 35.40 29.10 -36.03
C HIS A 409 34.94 30.25 -36.91
#